data_AF-A0A8I0A625-F1
#
_entry.id   AF-A0A8I0A625-F1
#
_cell.length_a   1.000
_cell.length_b   1.000
_cell.length_c   1.000
_cell.angle_alpha   90.00
_cell.angle_beta   90.00
_cell.angle_gamma   90.00
#
_symmetry.space_group_name_H-M   'P 1'
#
loop_
_entity.id
_entity.type
_entity.pdbx_description
1 polymer ?
#
loop_
_entity_poly.entity_id
_entity_poly.type
_entity_poly.pdbx_seq_one_letter_code
_entity_poly.pdbx_strand_id
1 'polypeptide(L)'
;MKKIFDEINDLRQVINDIDDEKYKNILSAISGVVNDMALKVEEIIVKQEAIEENMEYIGDDLTDMREELFEEVSFDDLENLEDEYEEIHCHNCGKPLFVERKAIENNSSIPCPFCNKNAK
;
A
#
# COMPACT_ATOMS: atom_id res chain seq x y z
N MET A 1 -26.01 0.88 -12.04
CA MET A 1 -26.02 0.96 -13.52
C MET A 1 -27.38 0.69 -14.16
N LYS A 2 -28.16 -0.31 -13.73
CA LYS A 2 -29.48 -0.65 -14.32
C LYS A 2 -30.40 0.56 -14.63
N LYS A 3 -30.64 1.43 -13.64
CA LYS A 3 -31.47 2.64 -13.82
C LYS A 3 -31.00 3.56 -14.96
N ILE A 4 -29.68 3.75 -15.11
CA ILE A 4 -29.10 4.60 -16.17
C ILE A 4 -29.37 3.98 -17.54
N PHE A 5 -29.21 2.66 -17.67
CA PHE A 5 -29.53 1.97 -18.92
C PHE A 5 -31.02 2.03 -19.26
N ASP A 6 -31.90 1.92 -18.25
CA ASP A 6 -33.34 2.09 -18.43
C ASP A 6 -33.66 3.51 -18.97
N GLU A 7 -33.08 4.56 -18.36
CA GLU A 7 -33.25 5.95 -18.82
C GLU A 7 -32.71 6.18 -20.25
N ILE A 8 -31.59 5.56 -20.62
CA ILE A 8 -31.03 5.62 -21.99
C ILE A 8 -31.95 4.92 -23.00
N ASN A 9 -32.57 3.81 -22.61
CA ASN A 9 -33.52 3.09 -23.45
C ASN A 9 -34.82 3.89 -23.65
N ASP A 10 -35.32 4.52 -22.59
CA ASP A 10 -36.47 5.42 -22.67
C ASP A 10 -36.17 6.62 -23.59
N LEU A 11 -34.97 7.21 -23.46
CA LEU A 11 -34.51 8.28 -24.33
C LEU A 11 -34.49 7.84 -25.81
N ARG A 12 -34.03 6.62 -26.10
CA ARG A 12 -34.03 6.06 -27.46
C ARG A 12 -35.44 5.90 -28.03
N GLN A 13 -36.41 5.48 -27.20
CA GLN A 13 -37.81 5.40 -27.65
C GLN A 13 -38.33 6.77 -28.05
N VAL A 14 -38.12 7.79 -27.21
CA VAL A 14 -38.55 9.17 -27.52
C VAL A 14 -37.89 9.70 -28.80
N ILE A 15 -36.61 9.42 -29.03
CA ILE A 15 -35.90 9.84 -30.26
C ILE A 15 -36.50 9.18 -31.50
N ASN A 16 -36.95 7.92 -31.40
CA ASN A 16 -37.51 7.20 -32.54
C ASN A 16 -38.83 7.81 -33.05
N ASP A 17 -39.59 8.46 -32.16
CA ASP A 17 -40.86 9.10 -32.44
C ASP A 17 -40.72 10.51 -33.06
N ILE A 18 -39.50 11.01 -33.28
CA ILE A 18 -39.24 12.31 -33.90
C ILE A 18 -39.41 12.22 -35.43
N ASP A 19 -40.28 13.07 -35.98
CA ASP A 19 -40.54 13.15 -37.43
C ASP A 19 -39.43 13.89 -38.22
N ASP A 20 -38.77 14.86 -37.59
CA ASP A 20 -37.68 15.60 -38.23
C ASP A 20 -36.41 14.75 -38.25
N GLU A 21 -36.08 14.23 -39.44
CA GLU A 21 -34.89 13.42 -39.70
C GLU A 21 -33.58 14.08 -39.24
N LYS A 22 -33.44 15.40 -39.38
CA LYS A 22 -32.21 16.08 -38.96
C LYS A 22 -32.05 16.01 -37.44
N TYR A 23 -33.10 16.31 -36.69
CA TYR A 23 -33.06 16.22 -35.23
C TYR A 23 -32.93 14.78 -34.74
N LYS A 24 -33.66 13.85 -35.37
CA LYS A 24 -33.58 12.42 -35.06
C LYS A 24 -32.15 11.89 -35.19
N ASN A 25 -31.48 12.22 -36.30
CA ASN A 25 -30.10 11.77 -36.55
C ASN A 25 -29.10 12.34 -35.54
N ILE A 26 -29.20 13.64 -35.22
CA ILE A 26 -28.32 14.28 -34.23
C ILE A 26 -28.52 13.67 -32.84
N LEU A 27 -29.77 13.52 -32.40
CA LEU A 27 -30.08 12.98 -31.07
C LEU A 27 -29.74 11.49 -30.97
N SER A 28 -29.89 10.74 -32.06
CA SER A 28 -29.46 9.33 -32.12
C SER A 28 -27.95 9.20 -31.94
N ALA A 29 -27.16 10.08 -32.58
CA ALA A 29 -25.72 10.11 -32.39
C ALA A 29 -25.34 10.45 -30.94
N ILE A 30 -26.01 11.44 -30.32
CA ILE A 30 -25.80 11.78 -28.91
C ILE A 30 -26.15 10.62 -27.99
N SER A 31 -27.30 9.96 -28.20
CA SER A 31 -27.72 8.78 -27.44
C SER A 31 -26.71 7.63 -27.56
N GLY A 32 -26.12 7.44 -28.75
CA GLY A 32 -25.02 6.51 -28.95
C GLY A 32 -23.81 6.81 -28.05
N VAL A 33 -23.34 8.07 -28.06
CA VAL A 33 -22.21 8.49 -27.20
C VAL A 33 -22.54 8.30 -25.72
N VAL A 34 -23.75 8.66 -25.28
CA VAL A 34 -24.17 8.49 -23.87
C VAL A 34 -24.20 7.01 -23.47
N ASN A 35 -24.70 6.13 -24.35
CA ASN A 35 -24.69 4.69 -24.12
C ASN A 35 -23.26 4.12 -24.01
N ASP A 36 -22.36 4.56 -24.89
CA ASP A 36 -20.97 4.13 -24.86
C ASP A 36 -20.26 4.62 -23.58
N MET A 37 -20.56 5.84 -23.14
CA MET A 37 -20.09 6.36 -21.85
C MET A 37 -20.61 5.52 -20.68
N ALA A 38 -21.90 5.15 -20.68
CA ALA A 38 -22.48 4.33 -19.62
C ALA A 38 -21.81 2.95 -19.54
N LEU A 39 -21.54 2.30 -20.68
CA LEU A 39 -20.79 1.05 -20.74
C LEU A 39 -19.36 1.20 -20.18
N LYS A 40 -18.68 2.30 -20.52
CA LYS A 40 -17.34 2.58 -20.00
C LYS A 40 -17.32 2.86 -18.50
N VAL A 41 -18.35 3.52 -17.97
CA VAL A 41 -18.50 3.73 -16.53
C VAL A 41 -18.72 2.40 -15.81
N GLU A 42 -19.54 1.50 -16.36
CA GLU A 42 -19.72 0.15 -15.80
C GLU A 42 -18.39 -0.63 -15.78
N GLU A 43 -17.62 -0.58 -16.86
CA GLU A 43 -16.27 -1.18 -16.91
C GLU A 43 -15.33 -0.59 -15.84
N ILE A 44 -15.40 0.72 -15.58
CA ILE A 44 -14.60 1.38 -14.54
C ILE A 44 -15.01 0.91 -13.15
N ILE A 45 -16.32 0.80 -12.88
CA ILE A 45 -16.83 0.36 -11.57
C ILE A 45 -16.30 -1.04 -11.24
N VAL A 46 -16.38 -1.99 -12.19
CA VAL A 46 -15.86 -3.36 -11.99
C VAL A 46 -14.35 -3.36 -11.72
N LYS A 47 -13.59 -2.52 -12.44
CA LYS A 47 -12.15 -2.39 -12.19
C LYS A 47 -11.84 -1.75 -10.84
N GLN A 48 -12.66 -0.80 -10.40
CA GLN A 48 -12.51 -0.17 -9.10
C GLN A 48 -12.78 -1.17 -7.97
N GLU A 49 -13.86 -1.94 -8.06
CA GLU A 49 -14.17 -3.03 -7.10
C GLU A 49 -12.99 -4.00 -6.98
N ALA A 50 -12.42 -4.43 -8.11
CA ALA A 50 -11.23 -5.29 -8.09
C ALA A 50 -9.98 -4.63 -7.48
N ILE A 51 -9.82 -3.31 -7.62
CA ILE A 51 -8.72 -2.57 -6.96
C ILE A 51 -8.95 -2.50 -5.45
N GLU A 52 -10.18 -2.26 -5.02
CA GLU A 52 -10.55 -2.21 -3.61
C GLU A 52 -10.28 -3.54 -2.91
N GLU A 53 -10.66 -4.66 -3.52
CA GLU A 53 -10.34 -6.01 -3.01
C GLU A 53 -8.82 -6.24 -2.91
N ASN A 54 -8.06 -5.87 -3.94
CA ASN A 54 -6.60 -6.00 -3.90
C ASN A 54 -5.95 -5.12 -2.81
N MET A 55 -6.52 -3.95 -2.53
CA MET A 55 -6.02 -3.07 -1.47
C MET A 55 -6.32 -3.64 -0.08
N GLU A 56 -7.45 -4.32 0.10
CA GLU A 56 -7.75 -5.04 1.34
C GLU A 56 -6.71 -6.14 1.59
N TYR A 57 -6.42 -6.98 0.59
CA TYR A 57 -5.38 -8.02 0.71
C TYR A 57 -3.99 -7.45 1.06
N ILE A 58 -3.59 -6.34 0.42
CA ILE A 58 -2.33 -5.69 0.76
C ILE A 58 -2.36 -5.13 2.19
N GLY A 59 -3.49 -4.58 2.64
CA GLY A 59 -3.65 -4.09 4.00
C GLY A 59 -3.52 -5.20 5.05
N ASP A 60 -4.08 -6.37 4.76
CA ASP A 60 -3.98 -7.56 5.59
C ASP A 60 -2.54 -8.08 5.63
N ASP A 61 -1.89 -8.27 4.48
CA ASP A 61 -0.49 -8.70 4.39
C ASP A 61 0.45 -7.76 5.17
N LEU A 62 0.23 -6.44 5.08
CA LEU A 62 1.01 -5.46 5.82
C LEU A 62 0.75 -5.50 7.32
N THR A 63 -0.45 -5.86 7.75
CA THR A 63 -0.79 -6.04 9.15
C THR A 63 -0.10 -7.29 9.70
N ASP A 64 -0.15 -8.39 8.98
CA ASP A 64 0.54 -9.64 9.33
C ASP A 64 2.05 -9.41 9.42
N MET A 65 2.64 -8.74 8.43
CA MET A 65 4.07 -8.38 8.45
C MET A 65 4.43 -7.48 9.65
N ARG A 66 3.55 -6.55 10.03
CA ARG A 66 3.78 -5.69 11.20
C ARG A 66 3.76 -6.53 12.47
N GLU A 67 2.81 -7.43 12.61
CA GLU A 67 2.71 -8.31 13.79
C GLU A 67 3.91 -9.25 13.90
N GLU A 68 4.43 -9.78 12.78
CA GLU A 68 5.65 -10.62 12.78
C GLU A 68 6.93 -9.82 13.07
N LEU A 69 7.09 -8.63 12.48
CA LEU A 69 8.31 -7.81 12.64
C LEU A 69 8.35 -7.08 13.97
N PHE A 70 7.19 -6.70 14.49
CA PHE A 70 7.02 -5.93 15.71
C PHE A 70 6.16 -6.70 16.70
N GLU A 71 6.41 -8.02 16.86
CA GLU A 71 5.88 -8.79 17.99
C GLU A 71 5.93 -7.88 19.22
N GLU A 72 4.78 -7.69 19.89
CA GLU A 72 4.62 -6.72 20.97
C GLU A 72 5.63 -7.00 22.10
N VAL A 73 6.85 -6.49 21.96
CA VAL A 73 7.86 -6.50 23.01
C VAL A 73 7.32 -5.55 24.07
N SER A 74 7.06 -6.10 25.25
CA SER A 74 6.60 -5.29 26.36
C SER A 74 7.65 -4.22 26.67
N PHE A 75 7.25 -3.10 27.27
CA PHE A 75 8.23 -2.13 27.76
C PHE A 75 9.25 -2.79 28.70
N ASP A 76 8.84 -3.83 29.44
CA ASP A 76 9.71 -4.64 30.28
C ASP A 76 10.75 -5.44 29.45
N ASP A 77 10.38 -5.96 28.26
CA ASP A 77 11.33 -6.62 27.35
C ASP A 77 12.33 -5.63 26.72
N LEU A 78 11.88 -4.39 26.44
CA LEU A 78 12.74 -3.31 25.93
C LEU A 78 13.71 -2.77 26.99
N GLU A 79 13.28 -2.64 28.25
CA GLU A 79 14.17 -2.24 29.35
C GLU A 79 15.28 -3.28 29.57
N ASN A 80 14.97 -4.57 29.44
CA ASN A 80 15.98 -5.63 29.52
C ASN A 80 17.01 -5.59 28.38
N LEU A 81 16.64 -5.09 27.18
CA LEU A 81 17.57 -4.93 26.04
C LEU A 81 18.61 -3.83 26.30
N GLU A 82 18.25 -2.72 26.96
CA GLU A 82 19.22 -1.67 27.31
C GLU A 82 20.30 -2.19 28.28
N ASP A 83 19.94 -3.13 29.15
CA ASP A 83 20.88 -3.78 30.07
C ASP A 83 21.78 -4.83 29.39
N GLU A 84 21.49 -5.28 28.17
CA GLU A 84 22.32 -6.27 27.48
C GLU A 84 23.46 -5.65 26.65
N TYR A 85 23.38 -4.36 26.31
CA TYR A 85 24.36 -3.67 25.46
C TYR A 85 25.07 -2.53 26.20
N GLU A 86 26.36 -2.38 25.96
CA GLU A 86 27.20 -1.31 26.52
C GLU A 86 27.86 -0.50 25.39
N GLU A 87 27.92 0.82 25.55
CA GLU A 87 28.65 1.70 24.63
C GLU A 87 30.15 1.70 24.97
N ILE A 88 30.98 1.19 24.05
CA ILE A 88 32.43 1.23 24.14
C ILE A 88 33.03 2.13 23.06
N HIS A 89 34.22 2.67 23.29
CA HIS A 89 34.95 3.43 22.29
C HIS A 89 36.10 2.58 21.72
N CYS A 90 36.15 2.43 20.40
CA CYS A 90 37.23 1.66 19.75
C CYS A 90 38.60 2.26 20.07
N HIS A 91 39.52 1.47 20.62
CA HIS A 91 40.87 1.96 20.98
C HIS A 91 41.71 2.40 19.76
N ASN A 92 41.31 2.03 18.53
CA ASN A 92 42.06 2.31 17.31
C ASN A 92 41.53 3.53 16.52
N CYS A 93 40.22 3.83 16.57
CA CYS A 93 39.65 4.98 15.85
C CYS A 93 38.81 5.93 16.72
N GLY A 94 38.58 5.61 17.99
CA GLY A 94 37.86 6.44 18.96
C GLY A 94 36.36 6.57 18.71
N LYS A 95 35.80 5.90 17.70
CA LYS A 95 34.36 5.93 17.44
C LYS A 95 33.60 5.03 18.42
N PRO A 96 32.39 5.43 18.84
CA PRO A 96 31.55 4.63 19.73
C PRO A 96 30.98 3.41 19.02
N LEU A 97 30.78 2.32 19.76
CA LEU A 97 30.13 1.07 19.36
C LEU A 97 29.22 0.59 20.48
N PHE A 98 28.03 0.13 20.14
CA PHE A 98 27.15 -0.60 21.06
C PHE A 98 27.44 -2.10 20.94
N VAL A 99 27.84 -2.73 22.04
CA VAL A 99 28.29 -4.13 22.05
C VAL A 99 27.62 -4.88 23.19
N GLU A 100 27.21 -6.13 22.95
CA GLU A 100 26.65 -6.99 23.98
C GLU A 100 27.64 -7.15 25.16
N ARG A 101 27.16 -6.94 26.39
CA ARG A 101 27.96 -7.04 27.62
C ARG A 101 28.64 -8.41 27.75
N LYS A 102 27.94 -9.48 27.37
CA LYS A 102 28.50 -10.86 27.33
C LYS A 102 29.69 -10.98 26.38
N ALA A 103 29.70 -10.30 25.24
CA ALA A 103 30.84 -10.32 24.32
C ALA A 103 32.07 -9.58 24.90
N ILE A 104 31.83 -8.51 25.66
CA ILE A 104 32.88 -7.77 26.39
C ILE A 104 33.46 -8.63 27.52
N GLU A 105 32.60 -9.27 28.32
CA GLU A 105 32.97 -10.14 29.45
C GLU A 105 33.72 -11.40 29.02
N ASN A 106 33.27 -12.04 27.94
CA ASN A 106 33.92 -13.23 27.37
C ASN A 106 35.22 -12.93 26.62
N ASN A 107 35.64 -11.66 26.60
CA ASN A 107 36.87 -11.20 25.97
C ASN A 107 36.96 -11.58 24.48
N SER A 108 35.82 -11.60 23.80
CA SER A 108 35.73 -11.86 22.37
C SER A 108 36.44 -10.76 21.58
N SER A 109 37.00 -11.12 20.42
CA SER A 109 37.47 -10.11 19.46
C SER A 109 36.25 -9.35 18.92
N ILE A 110 36.20 -8.05 19.17
CA ILE A 110 35.08 -7.18 18.78
C ILE A 110 35.52 -6.40 17.54
N PRO A 111 35.11 -6.77 16.33
CA PRO A 111 35.51 -6.05 15.13
C PRO A 111 34.86 -4.66 15.08
N CYS A 112 35.66 -3.64 14.83
CA CYS A 112 35.15 -2.29 14.63
C CYS A 112 34.62 -2.11 13.19
N PRO A 113 33.34 -1.75 12.98
CA PRO A 113 32.77 -1.55 11.64
C PRO A 113 33.31 -0.29 10.94
N PHE A 114 33.99 0.59 11.68
CA PHE A 114 34.52 1.84 11.15
C PHE A 114 35.98 1.77 10.71
N CYS A 115 36.78 0.87 11.29
CA CYS A 115 38.20 0.74 10.94
C CYS A 115 38.66 -0.70 10.69
N ASN A 116 37.75 -1.67 10.78
CA ASN A 116 37.95 -3.10 10.53
C ASN A 116 39.05 -3.74 11.39
N LYS A 117 39.48 -3.09 12.48
CA LYS A 117 40.40 -3.65 13.48
C LYS A 117 39.64 -4.05 14.74
N ASN A 118 40.31 -4.76 15.66
CA ASN A 118 39.74 -5.03 16.97
C ASN A 118 39.44 -3.71 17.69
N ALA A 119 38.27 -3.61 18.30
CA ALA A 119 37.81 -2.46 19.04
C ALA A 119 38.30 -2.45 20.48
N LYS A 120 38.66 -3.62 21.02
CA LYS A 120 39.15 -3.86 22.39
C LYS A 120 40.62 -4.30 22.41
#